data_AF-A0ABD0MK99-F1
#
_entry.id   AF-A0ABD0MK99-F1
#
_cell.length_a   1.000
_cell.length_b   1.000
_cell.length_c   1.000
_cell.angle_alpha   90.00
_cell.angle_beta   90.00
_cell.angle_gamma   90.00
#
_symmetry.space_group_name_H-M   'P 1'
#
loop_
_entity.id
_entity.type
_entity.pdbx_description
1 polymer ?
#
loop_
_entity_poly.entity_id
_entity_poly.type
_entity_poly.pdbx_seq_one_letter_code
_entity_poly.pdbx_strand_id
1 'polypeptide(L)' 'MLPYGCLSIGDCVGLIEVVKNSHTIMQIQCKGGLKGALQFNSNTLHHWIREKNKGEA' A
#
# COMPACT_ATOMS: atom_id res chain seq x y z
N MET A 1 -13.12 2.91 7.79
CA MET A 1 -12.80 1.71 7.00
C MET A 1 -13.14 1.98 5.54
N LEU A 2 -12.46 1.30 4.59
CA LEU A 2 -12.72 1.41 3.16
C LEU A 2 -13.08 0.02 2.61
N PRO A 3 -14.37 -0.34 2.56
CA PRO A 3 -14.80 -1.61 1.97
C PRO A 3 -14.71 -1.52 0.44
N TYR A 4 -13.74 -2.21 -0.15
CA TYR A 4 -13.61 -2.31 -1.60
C TYR A 4 -14.58 -3.37 -2.15
N GLY A 5 -15.10 -3.15 -3.37
CA GLY A 5 -15.98 -4.10 -4.04
C GLY A 5 -15.30 -5.44 -4.34
N CYS A 6 -15.97 -6.54 -4.03
CA CYS A 6 -15.57 -7.90 -4.39
C CYS A 6 -16.82 -8.65 -4.86
N LEU A 7 -16.84 -9.08 -6.13
CA LEU A 7 -18.01 -9.68 -6.77
C LEU A 7 -17.62 -10.99 -7.46
N SER A 8 -18.25 -12.09 -7.08
CA SER A 8 -18.14 -13.36 -7.82
C SER A 8 -19.03 -13.29 -9.07
N ILE A 9 -18.49 -13.75 -10.21
CA ILE A 9 -19.21 -13.76 -11.50
C ILE A 9 -19.33 -15.15 -12.12
N GLY A 10 -18.75 -16.19 -11.49
CA GLY A 10 -18.81 -17.57 -11.99
C GLY A 10 -17.89 -18.52 -11.24
N ASP A 11 -17.64 -19.70 -11.83
CA ASP A 11 -16.73 -20.71 -11.28
C ASP A 11 -15.30 -20.17 -11.23
N CYS A 12 -14.79 -19.96 -10.01
CA CYS A 12 -13.44 -19.45 -9.74
C CYS A 12 -13.09 -18.12 -10.45
N VAL A 13 -14.08 -17.31 -10.83
CA VAL A 13 -13.88 -16.03 -11.51
C VAL A 13 -14.70 -14.92 -10.84
N GLY A 14 -14.09 -13.75 -10.69
CA GLY A 14 -14.67 -12.59 -10.02
C GLY A 14 -14.02 -11.28 -10.43
N LEU A 15 -14.51 -10.19 -9.84
CA LEU A 15 -14.02 -8.83 -9.99
C LEU A 15 -13.67 -8.25 -8.61
N ILE A 16 -12.60 -7.46 -8.55
CA ILE A 16 -12.16 -6.75 -7.34
C ILE A 16 -11.94 -5.28 -7.68
N GLU A 17 -12.49 -4.38 -6.88
CA GLU A 17 -12.31 -2.95 -7.05
C GLU A 17 -10.88 -2.50 -6.71
N VAL A 18 -10.28 -1.71 -7.59
CA VAL A 18 -8.95 -1.11 -7.35
C VAL A 18 -9.09 0.13 -6.47
N VAL A 19 -8.50 0.10 -5.28
CA VAL A 19 -8.36 1.28 -4.42
C VAL A 19 -7.21 2.15 -4.93
N LYS A 20 -7.54 3.25 -5.62
CA LYS A 20 -6.55 4.18 -6.21
C LYS A 20 -5.69 4.85 -5.13
N ASN A 21 -4.47 5.25 -5.51
CA ASN A 21 -3.49 5.92 -4.63
C ASN A 21 -3.12 5.13 -3.36
N SER A 22 -3.23 3.80 -3.40
CA SER A 22 -2.86 2.90 -2.30
C SER A 22 -1.58 2.12 -2.62
N HIS A 23 -0.88 1.67 -1.59
CA HIS A 23 0.30 0.81 -1.67
C HIS A 23 0.26 -0.24 -0.56
N THR A 24 0.80 -1.43 -0.84
CA THR A 24 1.01 -2.42 0.23
C THR A 24 2.12 -1.95 1.17
N ILE A 25 2.07 -2.40 2.43
CA ILE A 25 3.11 -2.07 3.42
C ILE A 25 4.50 -2.52 2.94
N MET A 26 4.57 -3.69 2.28
CA MET A 26 5.80 -4.19 1.68
C MET A 26 6.34 -3.26 0.58
N GLN A 27 5.48 -2.75 -0.31
CA GLN A 27 5.90 -1.79 -1.34
C GLN A 27 6.48 -0.50 -0.73
N ILE A 28 5.95 -0.06 0.41
CA ILE A 28 6.45 1.12 1.13
C ILE A 28 7.82 0.82 1.76
N GLN A 29 7.98 -0.33 2.42
CA GLN A 29 9.20 -0.69 3.13
C GLN A 29 10.36 -1.08 2.20
N CYS A 30 10.06 -1.69 1.05
CA CYS A 30 11.06 -2.17 0.08
C CYS A 30 11.48 -1.14 -0.97
N LYS A 31 11.11 0.14 -0.83
CA LYS A 31 11.44 1.21 -1.79
C LYS A 31 12.96 1.39 -2.05
N GLY A 32 13.83 0.83 -1.22
CA GLY A 32 15.29 0.83 -1.37
C GLY A 32 15.91 -0.39 -2.07
N GLY A 33 15.10 -1.20 -2.78
CA GLY A 33 15.57 -2.42 -3.45
C GLY A 33 15.99 -3.52 -2.46
N LEU A 34 16.99 -4.34 -2.82
CA LEU A 34 17.45 -5.48 -2.01
C LEU A 34 17.84 -5.08 -0.57
N LYS A 35 18.40 -3.88 -0.37
CA LYS A 35 18.76 -3.36 0.95
C LYS A 35 17.55 -2.97 1.80
N GLY A 36 16.49 -2.46 1.18
CA GLY A 36 15.24 -2.12 1.86
C GLY A 36 14.42 -3.36 2.25
N ALA A 37 14.49 -4.43 1.46
CA ALA A 37 13.80 -5.69 1.75
C ALA A 37 14.42 -6.48 2.92
N LEU A 38 15.73 -6.33 3.14
CA LEU A 38 16.46 -7.00 4.23
C LEU A 38 16.41 -6.23 5.56
N GLN A 39 16.06 -4.94 5.54
CA GLN A 39 15.97 -4.10 6.74
C GLN A 39 14.57 -3.49 6.86
N PHE A 40 13.67 -4.23 7.52
CA PHE A 40 12.38 -3.71 7.94
C PHE A 40 12.57 -2.62 9.00
N ASN A 41 12.65 -1.38 8.56
CA ASN A 41 12.68 -0.22 9.45
C ASN A 41 11.23 0.17 9.83
N SER A 42 10.94 0.20 11.13
CA SER A 42 9.64 0.54 11.69
C SER A 42 9.23 2.00 11.41
N ASN A 43 10.19 2.90 11.20
CA ASN A 43 9.94 4.32 10.92
C ASN A 43 9.60 4.59 9.46
N THR A 44 9.84 3.65 8.54
CA THR A 44 9.64 3.87 7.10
C THR A 44 8.18 4.20 6.75
N LEU A 45 7.22 3.51 7.39
CA LEU A 45 5.80 3.80 7.17
C LEU A 45 5.42 5.20 7.65
N HIS A 46 5.92 5.60 8.82
CA HIS A 46 5.70 6.95 9.36
C HIS A 46 6.27 8.04 8.45
N HIS A 47 7.50 7.86 7.96
CA HIS A 47 8.11 8.79 7.02
C HIS A 47 7.34 8.87 5.71
N TRP A 48 6.90 7.73 5.14
CA TRP A 48 6.09 7.71 3.92
C TRP A 48 4.77 8.49 4.07
N ILE A 49 4.07 8.33 5.20
CA ILE A 49 2.85 9.10 5.50
C ILE A 49 3.18 10.59 5.57
N ARG A 50 4.25 10.98 6.29
CA ARG A 50 4.66 12.38 6.41
C ARG A 50 5.02 13.01 5.06
N GLU A 51 5.72 12.30 4.20
CA GLU A 51 6.10 12.78 2.87
C GLU A 51 4.89 12.99 1.94
N LYS A 52 3.86 12.15 2.07
CA LYS A 52 2.61 12.24 1.29
C LYS A 52 1.65 13.30 1.81
N ASN A 53 1.78 13.67 3.08
CA ASN A 53 0.91 14.62 3.77
C ASN A 53 1.75 15.80 4.30
N LYS A 54 2.51 16.45 3.42
CA LYS A 54 3.16 17.73 3.75
C LYS A 54 2.05 18.77 3.91
N GLY A 55 1.66 19.06 5.16
CA GLY A 55 0.64 20.07 5.46
C GLY A 55 1.02 21.47 4.97
N GLU A 56 0.04 22.39 5.01
CA GLU A 56 0.22 23.82 4.73
C GLU A 56 1.26 24.44 5.68
N ALA A 57 2.07 25.35 5.14
CA ALA A 57 3.12 26.07 5.86
C ALA A 57 2.57 26.92 7.02
#